data_AF-X1FRQ1-F1
#
_entry.id   AF-X1FRQ1-F1
#
_cell.length_a   1.000
_cell.length_b   1.000
_cell.length_c   1.000
_cell.angle_alpha   90.00
_cell.angle_beta   90.00
_cell.angle_gamma   90.00
#
_symmetry.space_group_name_H-M   'P 1'
#
loop_
_entity.id
_entity.type
_entity.pdbx_description
1 polymer ?
#
loop_
_entity_poly.entity_id
_entity_poly.type
_entity_poly.pdbx_seq_one_letter_code
_entity_poly.pdbx_strand_id
1 'polypeptide(L)'
;MQAPNIEKMFTGGIKRAGSEKYERKVKAVGVTRFGPGVIAAETDFSSGVAPMLDTIRGITLAARQPRGALANYARVQAIGVELNKKRLALRAAA
;
A
#
# COMPACT_ATOMS: atom_id res chain seq x y z
N MET A 1 -18.40 -18.03 -22.68
CA MET A 1 -18.61 -19.33 -21.99
C MET A 1 -17.44 -19.54 -21.04
N GLN A 2 -17.68 -19.75 -19.75
CA GLN A 2 -16.62 -20.16 -18.82
C GLN A 2 -16.38 -21.68 -18.95
N ALA A 3 -15.13 -22.12 -18.83
CA ALA A 3 -14.80 -23.54 -18.93
C ALA A 3 -15.52 -24.33 -17.80
N PRO A 4 -16.09 -25.51 -18.09
CA PRO A 4 -16.68 -26.34 -17.05
C PRO A 4 -15.62 -26.72 -16.00
N ASN A 5 -15.99 -26.68 -14.72
CA ASN A 5 -15.13 -26.98 -13.55
C ASN A 5 -13.99 -26.00 -13.23
N ILE A 6 -14.08 -24.74 -13.69
CA ILE A 6 -13.05 -23.70 -13.43
C ILE A 6 -12.71 -23.55 -11.94
N GLU A 7 -13.70 -23.64 -11.04
CA GLU A 7 -13.50 -23.53 -9.59
C GLU A 7 -12.60 -24.63 -9.03
N LYS A 8 -12.80 -25.88 -9.47
CA LYS A 8 -12.01 -27.05 -9.04
C LYS A 8 -10.59 -26.98 -9.58
N MET A 9 -10.42 -26.54 -10.83
CA MET A 9 -9.09 -26.36 -11.44
C MET A 9 -8.31 -25.25 -10.73
N PHE A 10 -8.98 -24.16 -10.36
CA PHE A 10 -8.40 -23.05 -9.62
C PHE A 10 -7.97 -23.49 -8.21
N THR A 11 -8.87 -24.11 -7.43
CA THR A 11 -8.52 -24.59 -6.07
C THR A 11 -7.44 -25.67 -6.10
N GLY A 12 -7.50 -26.62 -7.04
CA GLY A 12 -6.46 -27.63 -7.24
C GLY A 12 -5.12 -27.00 -7.61
N GLY A 13 -5.12 -25.98 -8.46
CA GLY A 13 -3.95 -25.20 -8.83
C GLY A 13 -3.31 -24.48 -7.64
N ILE A 14 -4.12 -23.83 -6.78
CA ILE A 14 -3.65 -23.18 -5.55
C ILE A 14 -3.03 -24.19 -4.60
N LYS A 15 -3.72 -25.32 -4.33
CA LYS A 15 -3.22 -26.37 -3.45
C LYS A 15 -1.90 -26.96 -3.96
N ARG A 16 -1.80 -27.19 -5.27
CA ARG A 16 -0.57 -27.68 -5.92
C ARG A 16 0.56 -26.66 -5.86
N ALA A 17 0.27 -25.37 -6.05
CA ALA A 17 1.29 -24.32 -5.99
C ALA A 17 1.83 -24.13 -4.57
N GLY A 18 0.96 -24.17 -3.57
CA GLY A 18 1.30 -24.03 -2.15
C GLY A 18 2.03 -22.73 -1.82
N SER A 19 2.56 -22.63 -0.59
CA SER A 19 3.40 -21.52 -0.14
C SER A 19 4.89 -21.82 -0.20
N GLU A 20 5.29 -23.09 -0.37
CA GLU A 20 6.67 -23.54 -0.22
C GLU A 20 7.67 -22.77 -1.08
N LYS A 21 7.34 -22.52 -2.35
CA LYS A 21 8.19 -21.73 -3.26
C LYS A 21 8.40 -20.30 -2.74
N TYR A 22 7.34 -19.67 -2.24
CA TYR A 22 7.39 -18.33 -1.67
C TYR A 22 8.24 -18.32 -0.41
N GLU A 23 7.96 -19.22 0.54
CA GLU A 23 8.69 -19.34 1.80
C GLU A 23 10.19 -19.58 1.58
N ARG A 24 10.54 -20.49 0.67
CA ARG A 24 11.93 -20.78 0.30
C ARG A 24 12.63 -19.52 -0.26
N LYS A 25 11.96 -18.73 -1.11
CA LYS A 25 12.54 -17.50 -1.67
C LYS A 25 12.66 -16.40 -0.61
N VAL A 26 11.71 -16.26 0.30
CA VAL A 26 11.82 -15.32 1.43
C VAL A 26 13.04 -15.66 2.28
N LYS A 27 13.22 -16.93 2.66
CA LYS A 27 14.34 -17.38 3.51
C LYS A 27 15.70 -17.29 2.79
N ALA A 28 15.79 -17.77 1.55
CA ALA A 28 17.07 -17.86 0.83
C ALA A 28 17.51 -16.54 0.18
N VAL A 29 16.57 -15.64 -0.14
CA VAL A 29 16.84 -14.43 -0.92
C VAL A 29 16.39 -13.16 -0.19
N GLY A 30 15.22 -13.21 0.44
CA GLY A 30 14.66 -12.05 1.14
C GLY A 30 15.53 -11.58 2.31
N VAL A 31 16.03 -12.52 3.12
CA VAL A 31 16.83 -12.23 4.32
C VAL A 31 18.05 -11.36 4.01
N THR A 32 18.82 -11.71 2.97
CA THR A 32 20.04 -10.98 2.61
C THR A 32 19.76 -9.65 1.91
N ARG A 33 18.61 -9.49 1.26
CA ARG A 33 18.24 -8.27 0.52
C ARG A 33 17.56 -7.22 1.38
N PHE A 34 16.79 -7.63 2.38
CA PHE A 34 15.92 -6.72 3.11
C PHE A 34 16.70 -5.66 3.89
N GLY A 35 17.70 -6.07 4.70
CA GLY A 35 18.50 -5.14 5.50
C GLY A 35 19.19 -4.05 4.67
N PRO A 36 20.02 -4.41 3.67
CA PRO A 36 20.65 -3.43 2.79
C PRO A 36 19.66 -2.58 2.01
N GLY A 37 18.52 -3.16 1.59
CA GLY A 37 17.46 -2.42 0.90
C GLY A 37 16.81 -1.35 1.77
N VAL A 38 16.57 -1.64 3.05
CA VAL A 38 16.04 -0.65 4.01
C VAL A 38 17.02 0.50 4.21
N ILE A 39 18.31 0.21 4.39
CA ILE A 39 19.34 1.24 4.57
C ILE A 39 19.45 2.11 3.32
N ALA A 40 19.49 1.50 2.14
CA ALA A 40 19.57 2.24 0.88
C ALA A 40 18.36 3.16 0.64
N ALA A 41 17.17 2.77 1.13
CA ALA A 41 15.94 3.53 0.95
C ALA A 41 15.70 4.62 2.01
N GLU A 42 16.56 4.76 3.03
CA GLU A 42 16.33 5.64 4.17
C GLU A 42 16.14 7.11 3.75
N THR A 43 16.98 7.60 2.84
CA THR A 43 16.91 8.99 2.36
C THR A 43 15.69 9.22 1.48
N ASP A 44 15.38 8.29 0.58
CA ASP A 44 14.20 8.37 -0.30
C ASP A 44 12.90 8.33 0.51
N PHE A 45 12.85 7.47 1.54
CA PHE A 45 11.72 7.43 2.46
C PHE A 45 11.58 8.74 3.23
N SER A 46 12.67 9.22 3.85
CA SER A 46 12.66 10.40 4.71
C SER A 46 12.31 11.68 3.94
N SER A 47 12.75 11.81 2.69
CA SER A 47 12.50 13.00 1.87
C SER A 47 11.18 12.91 1.07
N GLY A 48 10.82 11.73 0.57
CA GLY A 48 9.67 11.56 -0.33
C GLY A 48 8.38 11.11 0.37
N VAL A 49 8.49 10.19 1.33
CA VAL A 49 7.33 9.49 1.93
C VAL A 49 6.98 10.04 3.30
N ALA A 50 7.97 10.20 4.18
CA ALA A 50 7.75 10.65 5.56
C ALA A 50 6.93 11.95 5.66
N PRO A 51 7.18 13.01 4.85
CA PRO A 51 6.40 14.25 4.95
C PRO A 51 4.92 14.07 4.60
N MET A 52 4.61 13.10 3.73
CA MET A 52 3.23 12.78 3.35
C MET A 52 2.53 11.99 4.47
N LEU A 53 3.23 11.03 5.08
CA LEU A 53 2.70 10.27 6.22
C LEU A 53 2.46 11.16 7.44
N ASP A 54 3.36 12.09 7.73
CA ASP A 54 3.20 13.07 8.81
C ASP A 54 1.98 13.97 8.55
N THR A 55 1.78 14.38 7.29
CA THR A 55 0.59 15.13 6.88
C THR A 55 -0.67 14.32 7.16
N ILE A 56 -0.74 13.06 6.71
CA ILE A 56 -1.90 12.17 6.94
C ILE A 56 -2.18 11.99 8.42
N ARG A 57 -1.14 11.83 9.25
CA ARG A 57 -1.27 11.64 10.69
C ARG A 57 -1.95 12.84 11.37
N GLY A 58 -1.76 14.04 10.85
CA GLY A 58 -2.40 15.27 11.36
C GLY A 58 -3.85 15.49 10.90
N ILE A 59 -4.36 14.69 9.96
CA ILE A 59 -5.71 14.91 9.40
C ILE A 59 -6.78 14.38 10.36
N THR A 60 -7.68 15.25 10.79
CA THR A 60 -8.92 14.85 11.47
C THR A 60 -9.99 14.55 10.41
N LEU A 61 -10.49 13.31 10.41
CA LEU A 61 -11.50 12.86 9.44
C LEU A 61 -12.91 12.90 10.05
N ALA A 62 -13.89 13.30 9.24
CA ALA A 62 -15.30 13.21 9.59
C ALA A 62 -15.71 11.77 9.96
N ALA A 63 -16.69 11.59 10.86
CA ALA A 63 -17.14 10.28 11.31
C ALA A 63 -17.50 9.34 10.15
N ARG A 64 -17.03 8.09 10.22
CA ARG A 64 -17.31 7.08 9.20
C ARG A 64 -18.81 6.74 9.20
N GLN A 65 -19.43 6.80 8.03
CA GLN A 65 -20.83 6.47 7.79
C GLN A 65 -20.95 5.01 7.32
N PRO A 66 -22.17 4.43 7.25
CA PRO A 66 -22.38 3.07 6.77
C PRO A 66 -21.65 2.77 5.45
N ARG A 67 -21.27 1.50 5.26
CA ARG A 67 -20.53 1.06 4.07
C ARG A 67 -21.29 1.47 2.80
N GLY A 68 -20.61 2.16 1.88
CA GLY A 68 -21.18 2.63 0.62
C GLY A 68 -21.90 3.98 0.67
N ALA A 69 -22.07 4.60 1.85
CA ALA A 69 -22.66 5.92 1.96
C ALA A 69 -21.80 6.98 1.23
N LEU A 70 -22.43 7.84 0.43
CA LEU A 70 -21.75 8.90 -0.34
C LEU A 70 -20.94 9.85 0.55
N ALA A 71 -21.41 10.12 1.77
CA ALA A 71 -20.71 10.95 2.74
C ALA A 71 -19.29 10.44 3.09
N ASN A 72 -18.99 9.15 2.89
CA ASN A 72 -17.64 8.61 3.13
C ASN A 72 -16.59 9.16 2.14
N TYR A 73 -17.00 9.60 0.94
CA TYR A 73 -16.07 10.20 -0.03
C TYR A 73 -15.45 11.51 0.48
N ALA A 74 -16.15 12.24 1.35
CA ALA A 74 -15.60 13.45 1.98
C ALA A 74 -14.33 13.16 2.79
N ARG A 75 -14.18 11.97 3.38
CA ARG A 75 -12.96 11.55 4.08
C ARG A 75 -11.78 11.41 3.12
N VAL A 76 -12.01 10.84 1.93
CA VAL A 76 -10.99 10.68 0.89
C VAL A 76 -10.61 12.04 0.31
N GLN A 77 -11.60 12.90 0.08
CA GLN A 77 -11.39 14.27 -0.39
C GLN A 77 -10.50 15.06 0.57
N ALA A 78 -10.76 15.01 1.88
CA ALA A 78 -9.95 15.69 2.89
C ALA A 78 -8.47 15.26 2.83
N ILE A 79 -8.20 13.95 2.70
CA ILE A 79 -6.84 13.43 2.53
C ILE A 79 -6.20 13.97 1.25
N GLY A 80 -6.92 13.91 0.13
CA GLY A 80 -6.42 14.38 -1.16
C GLY A 80 -6.05 15.87 -1.17
N VAL A 81 -6.87 16.70 -0.52
CA VAL A 81 -6.64 18.15 -0.41
C VAL A 81 -5.35 18.43 0.37
N GLU A 82 -5.18 17.85 1.55
CA GLU A 82 -4.00 18.11 2.39
C GLU A 82 -2.71 17.56 1.78
N LEU A 83 -2.75 16.37 1.18
CA LEU A 83 -1.59 15.81 0.48
C LEU A 83 -1.19 16.66 -0.74
N ASN A 84 -2.15 17.15 -1.51
CA ASN A 84 -1.84 18.02 -2.65
C ASN A 84 -1.25 19.36 -2.18
N LYS A 85 -1.79 19.93 -1.09
CA LYS A 85 -1.24 21.14 -0.47
C LYS A 85 0.21 20.92 -0.02
N LYS A 86 0.50 19.81 0.67
CA LYS A 86 1.88 19.45 1.07
C LYS A 86 2.80 19.30 -0.14
N ARG A 87 2.36 18.60 -1.19
CA ARG A 87 3.12 18.43 -2.44
C ARG A 87 3.47 19.77 -3.09
N LEU A 88 2.51 20.68 -3.18
CA LEU A 88 2.74 22.01 -3.75
C LEU A 88 3.74 22.82 -2.90
N ALA A 89 3.63 22.77 -1.57
CA ALA A 89 4.58 23.41 -0.67
C ALA A 89 6.01 22.87 -0.82
N LEU A 90 6.18 21.54 -0.94
CA LEU A 90 7.50 20.94 -1.17
C LEU A 90 8.10 21.34 -2.53
N ARG A 91 7.27 21.45 -3.58
CA ARG A 91 7.74 21.89 -4.91
C ARG A 91 8.12 23.37 -4.95
N ALA A 92 7.50 24.20 -4.12
CA ALA A 92 7.84 25.61 -4.03
C ALA A 92 9.13 25.87 -3.21
N ALA A 93 9.54 24.91 -2.38
CA ALA A 93 10.72 25.00 -1.53
C ALA A 93 11.98 24.36 -2.15
N ALA A 94 11.86 23.75 -3.33
CA ALA A 94 12.94 23.13 -4.10
C ALA A 94 13.37 24.05 -5.25
#